data_AF-D6WML1-F1
#
_entry.id   AF-D6WML1-F1
#
_cell.length_a   1.000
_cell.length_b   1.000
_cell.length_c   1.000
_cell.angle_alpha   90.00
_cell.angle_beta   90.00
_cell.angle_gamma   90.00
#
_symmetry.space_group_name_H-M   'P 1'
#
loop_
_entity.id
_entity.type
_entity.pdbx_description
1 polymer ?
#
loop_
_entity_poly.entity_id
_entity_poly.type
_entity_poly.pdbx_seq_one_letter_code
_entity_poly.pdbx_strand_id
1 'polypeptide(L)'
;MSEPMQLKKKEVLPKLPCEFLTPNDSKDPSYTNLEVPYRVICRQRYQKAGTQQRLQFLREIRRQEISQSKALSGVRIHRVFLNPVLVPANPVEIVKLTPKQKFKLEQLLNE
;
A
#
# COMPACT_ATOMS: atom_id res chain seq x y z
N MET A 1 -24.10 -32.32 -44.14
CA MET A 1 -22.77 -31.70 -44.10
C MET A 1 -22.92 -30.35 -43.42
N SER A 2 -22.69 -30.29 -42.10
CA SER A 2 -22.84 -29.09 -41.28
C SER A 2 -21.46 -28.45 -41.08
N GLU A 3 -21.27 -27.26 -41.63
CA GLU A 3 -20.03 -26.48 -41.50
C GLU A 3 -19.87 -25.87 -40.10
N PRO A 4 -18.65 -25.82 -39.54
CA PRO A 4 -18.44 -25.31 -38.19
C PRO A 4 -18.42 -23.77 -38.16
N MET A 5 -19.25 -23.19 -37.28
CA MET A 5 -19.19 -21.77 -36.90
C MET A 5 -17.82 -21.44 -36.32
N GLN A 6 -17.04 -20.63 -37.04
CA GLN A 6 -15.78 -20.10 -36.52
C GLN A 6 -16.05 -19.07 -35.42
N LEU A 7 -15.64 -19.39 -34.20
CA LEU A 7 -15.56 -18.44 -33.08
C LEU A 7 -14.52 -17.36 -33.42
N LYS A 8 -15.00 -16.17 -33.80
CA LYS A 8 -14.15 -14.99 -34.00
C LYS A 8 -13.43 -14.67 -32.69
N LYS A 9 -12.10 -14.81 -32.69
CA LYS A 9 -11.22 -14.31 -31.62
C LYS A 9 -11.50 -12.82 -31.43
N LYS A 10 -12.03 -12.44 -30.27
CA LYS A 10 -12.13 -11.03 -29.87
C LYS A 10 -10.70 -10.53 -29.67
N GLU A 11 -10.20 -9.78 -30.63
CA GLU A 11 -8.97 -9.00 -30.49
C GLU A 11 -9.15 -8.06 -29.30
N VAL A 12 -8.40 -8.32 -28.24
CA VAL A 12 -8.36 -7.44 -27.07
C VAL A 12 -7.52 -6.25 -27.47
N LEU A 13 -8.20 -5.17 -27.91
CA LEU A 13 -7.54 -3.89 -28.16
C LEU A 13 -6.69 -3.50 -26.94
N PRO A 14 -5.48 -2.96 -27.16
CA PRO A 14 -4.65 -2.47 -26.08
C PRO A 14 -5.47 -1.43 -25.30
N LYS A 15 -5.57 -1.62 -23.98
CA LYS A 15 -6.29 -0.69 -23.10
C LYS A 15 -5.58 0.66 -23.17
N LEU A 16 -6.08 1.53 -24.04
CA LEU A 16 -5.64 2.91 -24.15
C LEU A 16 -5.82 3.57 -22.79
N PRO A 17 -4.88 4.43 -22.35
CA PRO A 17 -5.06 5.21 -21.14
C PRO A 17 -6.40 5.95 -21.23
N CYS A 18 -7.19 5.88 -20.17
CA CYS A 18 -8.55 6.43 -20.16
C CYS A 18 -8.62 7.97 -20.31
N GLU A 19 -7.47 8.61 -20.51
CA GLU A 19 -7.27 10.04 -20.81
C GLU A 19 -7.64 10.37 -22.26
N PHE A 20 -7.72 9.37 -23.15
CA PHE A 20 -8.06 9.52 -24.57
C PHE A 20 -9.45 9.00 -24.94
N LEU A 21 -10.21 8.48 -23.96
CA LEU A 21 -11.53 7.91 -24.23
C LEU A 21 -12.58 9.03 -24.34
N THR A 22 -13.25 9.07 -25.48
CA THR A 22 -14.35 9.98 -25.76
C THR A 22 -15.70 9.32 -25.41
N PRO A 23 -16.78 10.08 -25.19
CA PRO A 23 -18.13 9.52 -24.97
C PRO A 23 -18.57 8.53 -26.07
N ASN A 24 -18.01 8.64 -27.27
CA ASN A 24 -18.26 7.76 -28.41
C ASN A 24 -17.64 6.36 -28.28
N ASP A 25 -16.74 6.14 -27.31
CA ASP A 25 -16.15 4.83 -27.04
C ASP A 25 -17.05 3.91 -26.19
N SER A 26 -18.20 4.43 -25.74
CA SER A 26 -19.22 3.65 -25.05
C SER A 26 -20.06 2.84 -26.05
N LYS A 27 -20.35 1.57 -25.73
CA LYS A 27 -21.21 0.69 -26.55
C LYS A 27 -22.70 0.87 -26.30
N ASP A 28 -23.06 1.67 -25.31
CA ASP A 28 -24.44 1.89 -24.90
C ASP A 28 -25.01 3.11 -25.66
N PRO A 29 -26.13 2.96 -26.40
CA PRO A 29 -26.69 4.01 -27.24
C PRO A 29 -27.14 5.25 -26.46
N SER A 30 -27.33 5.18 -25.14
CA SER A 30 -27.63 6.37 -24.34
C SER A 30 -26.43 7.32 -24.19
N TYR A 31 -25.22 6.88 -24.50
CA TYR A 31 -23.98 7.65 -24.36
C TYR A 31 -23.40 8.13 -25.70
N THR A 32 -23.87 7.60 -26.83
CA THR A 32 -23.50 8.09 -28.16
C THR A 32 -24.11 9.48 -28.37
N ASN A 33 -23.27 10.49 -28.61
CA ASN A 33 -23.63 11.93 -28.75
C ASN A 33 -23.94 12.69 -27.46
N LEU A 34 -23.60 12.14 -26.28
CA LEU A 34 -23.76 12.88 -25.03
C LEU A 34 -22.62 13.90 -24.84
N GLU A 35 -22.88 15.18 -25.14
CA GLU A 35 -22.02 16.29 -24.74
C GLU A 35 -22.19 16.55 -23.24
N VAL A 36 -21.41 15.87 -22.41
CA VAL A 36 -21.38 16.16 -20.98
C VAL A 36 -20.61 17.47 -20.77
N PRO A 37 -21.19 18.51 -20.14
CA PRO A 37 -20.52 19.79 -19.92
C PRO A 37 -19.31 19.70 -18.96
N TYR A 38 -19.10 18.53 -18.36
CA TYR A 38 -17.98 18.21 -17.49
C TYR A 38 -17.37 16.86 -17.86
N ARG A 39 -16.02 16.76 -17.81
CA ARG A 39 -15.32 15.50 -18.06
C ARG A 39 -15.71 14.48 -17.00
N VAL A 40 -16.22 13.31 -17.40
CA VAL A 40 -16.65 12.21 -16.51
C VAL A 40 -15.43 11.48 -15.92
N ILE A 41 -14.64 12.18 -15.10
CA ILE A 41 -13.41 11.69 -14.46
C ILE A 41 -13.72 11.00 -13.13
N CYS A 42 -14.96 11.12 -12.61
CA CYS A 42 -15.36 10.67 -11.28
C CYS A 42 -15.22 9.16 -11.08
N ARG A 43 -15.66 8.33 -12.04
CA ARG A 43 -15.53 6.86 -11.93
C ARG A 43 -14.06 6.41 -11.88
N GLN A 44 -13.20 7.04 -12.66
CA GLN A 44 -11.77 6.72 -12.71
C GLN A 44 -11.04 7.18 -11.45
N ARG A 45 -11.36 8.39 -10.94
CA ARG A 45 -10.84 8.89 -9.66
C ARG A 45 -11.25 7.99 -8.51
N TYR A 46 -12.51 7.57 -8.49
CA TYR A 46 -13.02 6.66 -7.47
C TYR A 46 -12.29 5.30 -7.53
N GLN A 47 -12.12 4.72 -8.71
CA GLN A 47 -11.37 3.47 -8.88
C GLN A 47 -9.89 3.62 -8.48
N LYS A 48 -9.21 4.69 -8.92
CA LYS A 48 -7.81 4.97 -8.55
C LYS A 48 -7.66 5.20 -7.04
N ALA A 49 -8.57 5.93 -6.42
CA ALA A 49 -8.56 6.14 -4.98
C ALA A 49 -8.78 4.82 -4.22
N GLY A 50 -9.72 3.99 -4.67
CA GLY A 50 -9.98 2.68 -4.07
C GLY A 50 -8.78 1.73 -4.19
N THR A 51 -8.09 1.70 -5.33
CA THR A 51 -6.88 0.88 -5.49
C THR A 51 -5.73 1.40 -4.62
N GLN A 52 -5.54 2.72 -4.54
CA GLN A 52 -4.53 3.34 -3.67
C GLN A 52 -4.80 3.05 -2.19
N GLN A 53 -6.04 3.22 -1.73
CA GLN A 53 -6.44 2.91 -0.35
C GLN A 53 -6.20 1.44 -0.01
N ARG A 54 -6.58 0.51 -0.90
CA ARG A 54 -6.33 -0.92 -0.69
C ARG A 54 -4.83 -1.23 -0.60
N LEU A 55 -4.01 -0.64 -1.46
CA LEU A 55 -2.56 -0.81 -1.41
C LEU A 55 -1.95 -0.24 -0.13
N GLN A 56 -2.42 0.92 0.31
CA GLN A 56 -2.01 1.51 1.58
C GLN A 56 -2.37 0.60 2.75
N PHE A 57 -3.62 0.14 2.82
CA PHE A 57 -4.10 -0.75 3.86
C PHE A 57 -3.28 -2.03 3.97
N LEU A 58 -2.96 -2.66 2.83
CA LEU A 58 -2.09 -3.84 2.82
C LEU A 58 -0.67 -3.55 3.30
N ARG A 59 -0.12 -2.36 3.00
CA ARG A 59 1.19 -1.95 3.52
C ARG A 59 1.15 -1.74 5.03
N GLU A 60 0.08 -1.15 5.54
CA GLU A 60 -0.13 -0.93 6.96
C GLU A 60 -0.25 -2.26 7.72
N ILE A 61 -1.04 -3.21 7.21
CA ILE A 61 -1.13 -4.56 7.78
C ILE A 61 0.25 -5.21 7.87
N ARG A 62 1.01 -5.25 6.77
CA ARG A 62 2.36 -5.85 6.78
C ARG A 62 3.29 -5.17 7.78
N ARG A 63 3.21 -3.85 7.90
CA ARG A 63 4.00 -3.10 8.89
C ARG A 63 3.57 -3.47 10.31
N GLN A 64 2.27 -3.60 10.56
CA GLN A 64 1.75 -4.03 11.86
C GLN A 64 2.17 -5.46 12.20
N GLU A 65 2.10 -6.41 11.26
CA GLU A 65 2.58 -7.78 11.45
C GLU A 65 4.06 -7.82 11.85
N ILE A 66 4.91 -7.05 11.16
CA ILE A 66 6.34 -6.92 11.49
C ILE A 66 6.53 -6.28 12.87
N SER A 67 5.70 -5.29 13.21
CA SER A 67 5.78 -4.64 14.52
C SER A 67 5.32 -5.55 15.65
N GLN A 68 4.29 -6.37 15.41
CA GLN A 68 3.74 -7.29 16.39
C GLN A 68 4.70 -8.45 16.68
N SER A 69 5.33 -9.01 15.64
CA SER A 69 6.35 -10.07 15.83
C SER A 69 7.53 -9.60 16.67
N LYS A 70 7.86 -8.30 16.63
CA LYS A 70 8.94 -7.68 17.41
C LYS A 70 8.48 -6.94 18.68
N ALA A 71 7.18 -6.97 19.00
CA ALA A 71 6.62 -6.16 20.08
C ALA A 71 7.18 -6.58 21.45
N LEU A 72 7.31 -7.90 21.67
CA LEU A 72 7.78 -8.44 22.95
C LEU A 72 9.24 -8.08 23.22
N SER A 73 10.12 -8.19 22.21
CA SER A 73 11.52 -7.77 22.29
C SER A 73 11.64 -6.27 22.58
N GLY A 74 10.77 -5.44 21.99
CA GLY A 74 10.68 -4.01 22.28
C GLY A 74 10.38 -3.71 23.75
N VAL A 75 9.38 -4.40 24.33
CA VAL A 75 9.05 -4.27 25.77
C VAL A 75 10.21 -4.73 26.66
N ARG A 76 10.89 -5.81 26.30
CA ARG A 76 12.07 -6.30 27.04
C ARG A 76 13.21 -5.28 27.03
N ILE A 77 13.55 -4.71 25.86
CA ILE A 77 14.56 -3.67 25.74
C ILE A 77 14.19 -2.47 26.61
N HIS A 78 12.92 -2.03 26.56
CA HIS A 78 12.44 -0.92 27.38
C HIS A 78 12.66 -1.19 28.87
N ARG A 79 12.34 -2.39 29.37
CA ARG A 79 12.54 -2.75 30.79
C ARG A 79 14.00 -2.79 31.21
N VAL A 80 14.90 -3.23 30.34
CA VAL A 80 16.33 -3.43 30.67
C VAL A 80 17.14 -2.14 30.53
N PHE A 81 16.81 -1.30 29.55
CA PHE A 81 17.62 -0.15 29.18
C PHE A 81 17.02 1.21 29.56
N LEU A 82 15.72 1.32 29.87
CA LEU A 82 15.25 2.59 30.41
C LEU A 82 15.77 2.80 31.82
N ASN A 83 16.32 3.99 32.01
CA ASN A 83 16.61 4.51 33.32
C ASN A 83 15.27 4.80 34.03
N PRO A 84 14.99 4.23 35.22
CA PRO A 84 13.75 4.50 35.94
C PRO A 84 13.63 5.96 36.41
N VAL A 85 14.75 6.69 36.43
CA VAL A 85 14.79 8.12 36.68
C VAL A 85 14.53 8.85 35.37
N LEU A 86 13.39 9.55 35.30
CA LEU A 86 12.99 10.43 34.19
C LEU A 86 13.92 11.65 34.11
N VAL A 87 15.19 11.43 33.78
CA VAL A 87 16.14 12.49 33.47
C VAL A 87 15.78 13.02 32.07
N PRO A 88 15.60 14.34 31.89
CA PRO A 88 15.37 14.90 30.56
C PRO A 88 16.52 14.51 29.64
N ALA A 89 16.19 14.00 28.46
CA ALA A 89 17.19 13.56 27.50
C ALA A 89 18.05 14.76 27.05
N ASN A 90 19.36 14.66 27.25
CA ASN A 90 20.30 15.66 26.77
C ASN A 90 20.40 15.55 25.23
N PRO A 91 20.04 16.59 24.47
CA PRO A 91 19.98 16.51 23.00
C PRO A 91 21.35 16.36 22.33
N VAL A 92 22.43 16.60 23.08
CA VAL A 92 23.83 16.50 22.61
C VAL A 92 24.42 15.10 22.87
N GLU A 93 23.79 14.28 23.72
CA GLU A 93 24.29 12.95 24.05
C GLU A 93 23.95 11.95 22.95
N ILE A 94 24.95 11.58 22.16
CA ILE A 94 24.85 10.39 21.32
C ILE A 94 24.84 9.19 22.25
N VAL A 95 23.70 8.47 22.30
CA VAL A 95 23.57 7.23 23.08
C VAL A 95 24.53 6.19 22.51
N LYS A 96 25.74 6.11 23.06
CA LYS A 96 26.74 5.12 22.70
C LYS A 96 26.59 3.91 23.62
N LEU A 97 26.09 2.81 23.06
CA LEU A 97 26.03 1.53 23.78
C LEU A 97 27.45 1.00 24.01
N THR A 98 27.74 0.63 25.26
CA THR A 98 28.95 -0.12 25.61
C THR A 98 28.94 -1.50 24.93
N PRO A 99 30.10 -2.14 24.67
CA PRO A 99 30.14 -3.45 24.02
C PRO A 99 29.32 -4.52 24.77
N LYS A 100 29.31 -4.47 26.12
CA LYS A 100 28.49 -5.36 26.96
C LYS A 100 26.98 -5.14 26.74
N GLN A 101 26.56 -3.89 26.62
CA GLN A 101 25.17 -3.54 26.33
C GLN A 101 24.74 -3.99 24.94
N LYS A 102 25.63 -3.87 23.94
CA LYS A 102 25.38 -4.38 22.58
C LYS A 102 25.15 -5.89 22.57
N PHE A 103 26.04 -6.65 23.21
CA PHE A 103 25.90 -8.10 23.33
C PHE A 103 24.58 -8.50 24.01
N LYS A 104 24.21 -7.81 25.11
CA LYS A 104 22.94 -8.07 25.81
C LYS A 104 21.72 -7.73 24.95
N LEU A 105 21.81 -6.68 24.13
CA LEU A 105 20.75 -6.29 23.21
C LEU A 105 20.57 -7.33 22.10
N GLU A 106 21.68 -7.86 21.55
CA GLU A 106 21.65 -8.96 20.58
C GLU A 106 21.03 -10.23 21.15
N GLN A 107 21.34 -10.58 22.41
CA GLN A 107 20.68 -11.69 23.10
C GLN A 107 19.16 -11.49 23.17
N LEU A 108 18.70 -10.30 23.56
CA LEU A 108 17.26 -9.99 23.69
C LEU A 108 16.51 -9.95 22.35
N LEU A 109 17.21 -9.74 21.23
CA LEU A 109 16.62 -9.74 19.89
C LEU A 109 16.56 -11.14 19.27
N ASN A 110 17.40 -12.08 19.72
CA ASN A 110 17.53 -13.42 19.16
C ASN A 110 16.80 -14.52 19.97
N GLU A 111 16.29 -14.19 21.15
CA GLU A 111 15.32 -15.01 21.91
C GLU A 111 13.92 -15.00 21.29
#